data_AF-A0A257JAY0-F1
#
_entry.id   AF-A0A257JAY0-F1
#
_cell.length_a   1.000
_cell.length_b   1.000
_cell.length_c   1.000
_cell.angle_alpha   90.00
_cell.angle_beta   90.00
_cell.angle_gamma   90.00
#
_symmetry.space_group_name_H-M   'P 1'
#
loop_
_entity.id
_entity.type
_entity.pdbx_description
1 polymer ?
#
loop_
_entity_poly.entity_id
_entity_poly.type
_entity_poly.pdbx_seq_one_letter_code
_entity_poly.pdbx_strand_id
1 'polypeptide(L)'
;MISTKNCQHSRRTLVDQVEFISAPGRSEPGVYRPGGPIALITNLCLFDYDKHSGRFSLRSVHPGHTLEEVRDQTVFDFDCPAQVPTTPVPDAHRLALLRGPVAEQIADTYPAFAKQVFGERPTPLTAT
;
A
#
# COMPACT_ATOMS: atom_id res chain seq x y z
N MET A 1 -3.75 -2.14 15.07
CA MET A 1 -4.85 -2.17 14.06
C MET A 1 -4.82 -0.85 13.31
N ILE A 2 -4.60 -0.88 12.01
CA ILE A 2 -4.16 0.30 11.25
C ILE A 2 -5.35 0.94 10.53
N SER A 3 -5.47 2.26 10.64
CA SER A 3 -6.48 3.07 9.96
C SER A 3 -6.23 3.08 8.44
N THR A 4 -7.17 2.55 7.66
CA THR A 4 -7.06 2.30 6.21
C THR A 4 -7.23 3.55 5.32
N LYS A 5 -7.20 4.77 5.87
CA LYS A 5 -7.53 5.98 5.09
C LYS A 5 -6.34 6.73 4.50
N ASN A 6 -5.10 6.39 4.82
CA ASN A 6 -3.93 7.03 4.19
C ASN A 6 -2.71 6.10 4.22
N CYS A 7 -2.26 5.61 3.05
CA CYS A 7 -1.10 4.72 2.92
C CYS A 7 0.25 5.43 3.12
N GLN A 8 0.25 6.64 3.71
CA GLN A 8 1.44 7.39 4.03
C GLN A 8 2.15 6.73 5.22
N HIS A 9 3.31 6.14 4.93
CA HIS A 9 4.20 5.55 5.90
C HIS A 9 4.80 6.67 6.76
N SER A 10 4.39 6.74 8.02
CA SER A 10 4.93 7.69 8.99
C SER A 10 4.73 7.15 10.40
N ARG A 11 5.60 7.57 11.33
CA ARG A 11 5.50 7.20 12.76
C ARG A 11 4.14 7.52 13.38
N ARG A 12 3.44 8.53 12.86
CA ARG A 12 2.11 8.93 13.33
C ARG A 12 1.00 7.97 12.91
N THR A 13 1.17 7.31 11.77
CA THR A 13 0.18 6.37 11.22
C THR A 13 0.42 4.95 11.71
N LEU A 14 1.68 4.57 11.93
CA LEU A 14 2.12 3.23 12.30
C LEU A 14 2.54 3.17 13.77
N VAL A 15 1.57 3.35 14.65
CA VAL A 15 1.73 3.35 16.11
C VAL A 15 1.43 1.99 16.73
N ASP A 16 1.98 1.73 17.92
CA ASP A 16 1.75 0.50 18.69
C ASP A 16 0.28 0.36 19.12
N GLN A 17 -0.29 1.43 19.71
CA GLN A 17 -1.69 1.48 20.11
C GLN A 17 -2.43 2.64 19.42
N VAL A 18 -3.57 2.33 18.80
CA VAL A 18 -4.45 3.34 18.22
C VAL A 18 -5.49 3.82 19.22
N GLU A 19 -5.82 5.11 19.18
CA GLU A 19 -6.84 5.71 20.06
C GLU A 19 -8.26 5.23 19.72
N PHE A 20 -8.52 4.86 18.46
CA PHE A 20 -9.83 4.39 18.00
C PHE A 20 -9.72 3.27 16.98
N ILE A 21 -10.46 2.19 17.19
CA ILE A 21 -10.52 1.03 16.29
C ILE A 21 -11.75 1.18 15.39
N SER A 22 -11.55 1.71 14.18
CA SER A 22 -12.60 1.79 13.15
C SER A 22 -12.83 0.46 12.44
N ALA A 23 -11.78 -0.33 12.26
CA ALA A 23 -11.83 -1.64 11.63
C ALA A 23 -11.05 -2.65 12.48
N PRO A 24 -11.72 -3.59 13.17
CA PRO A 24 -11.04 -4.57 13.98
C PRO A 24 -10.27 -5.57 13.10
N GLY A 25 -8.96 -5.68 13.33
CA GLY A 25 -8.07 -6.62 12.66
C GLY A 25 -8.08 -8.05 13.24
N ARG A 26 -8.64 -8.24 14.43
CA ARG A 26 -8.80 -9.53 15.11
C ARG A 26 -10.20 -9.55 15.72
N SER A 27 -10.92 -10.65 15.49
CA SER A 27 -12.20 -10.90 16.13
C SER A 27 -11.97 -11.69 17.43
N GLU A 28 -12.84 -11.50 18.42
CA GLU A 28 -12.80 -12.31 19.65
C GLU A 28 -12.96 -13.81 19.34
N PRO A 29 -12.42 -14.71 20.19
CA PRO A 29 -12.61 -16.15 20.03
C PRO A 29 -14.12 -16.48 19.94
N GLY A 30 -14.55 -17.10 18.85
CA GLY A 30 -15.96 -17.48 18.61
C GLY A 30 -16.76 -16.51 17.74
N VAL A 31 -16.20 -15.36 17.35
CA VAL A 31 -16.86 -14.42 16.41
C VAL A 31 -16.27 -14.60 15.01
N TYR A 32 -16.93 -15.42 14.18
CA TYR A 32 -16.55 -15.58 12.78
C TYR A 32 -17.01 -14.37 11.96
N ARG A 33 -16.09 -13.45 11.68
CA ARG A 33 -16.28 -12.44 10.63
C ARG A 33 -15.49 -12.84 9.39
N PRO A 34 -16.13 -12.91 8.21
CA PRO A 34 -15.41 -13.01 6.94
C PRO A 34 -14.77 -11.65 6.66
N GLY A 35 -13.58 -11.44 7.23
CA GLY A 35 -12.87 -10.17 7.13
C GLY A 35 -11.74 -10.09 8.15
N GLY A 36 -10.54 -9.78 7.69
CA GLY A 36 -9.37 -9.60 8.53
C GLY A 36 -8.23 -9.03 7.68
N PRO A 37 -7.22 -8.42 8.32
CA PRO A 37 -6.07 -7.90 7.62
C PRO A 37 -5.36 -9.07 6.92
N ILE A 38 -5.03 -8.83 5.66
CA ILE A 38 -4.31 -9.79 4.82
C ILE A 38 -2.90 -9.27 4.62
N ALA A 39 -2.78 -8.03 4.14
CA ALA A 39 -1.51 -7.37 3.95
C ALA A 39 -1.66 -5.86 4.21
N LEU A 40 -0.54 -5.22 4.52
CA LEU A 40 -0.44 -3.77 4.62
C LEU A 40 0.57 -3.28 3.58
N ILE A 41 0.10 -2.47 2.63
CA ILE A 41 0.94 -1.86 1.61
C ILE A 41 1.14 -0.39 1.97
N THR A 42 2.38 0.05 1.99
CA THR A 42 2.77 1.44 2.27
C THR A 42 3.69 1.95 1.16
N ASN A 43 4.05 3.23 1.17
CA ASN A 43 4.99 3.77 0.19
C ASN A 43 6.42 3.22 0.33
N LEU A 44 6.79 2.65 1.47
CA LEU A 44 8.13 2.08 1.68
C LEU A 44 8.18 0.56 1.47
N CYS A 45 7.12 -0.14 1.87
CA CYS A 45 7.17 -1.60 1.96
C CYS A 45 5.78 -2.25 2.01
N LEU A 46 5.82 -3.57 1.82
CA LEU A 46 4.69 -4.48 1.93
C LEU A 46 4.89 -5.38 3.16
N PHE A 47 3.93 -5.34 4.08
CA PHE A 47 3.82 -6.28 5.20
C PHE A 47 2.73 -7.32 4.92
N ASP A 48 2.98 -8.54 5.37
CA ASP A 48 1.99 -9.61 5.47
C ASP A 48 1.46 -9.67 6.91
N TYR A 49 0.20 -10.09 7.08
CA TYR A 49 -0.38 -10.29 8.40
C TYR A 49 -0.57 -11.78 8.68
N ASP A 50 0.18 -12.28 9.65
CA ASP A 50 0.00 -13.65 10.13
C ASP A 50 -1.19 -13.70 11.10
N LYS A 51 -2.27 -14.34 10.65
CA LYS A 51 -3.50 -14.51 11.44
C LYS A 51 -3.33 -15.43 12.64
N HIS A 52 -2.34 -16.33 12.62
CA HIS A 52 -2.08 -17.27 13.71
C HIS A 52 -1.34 -16.60 14.87
N SER A 53 -0.27 -15.86 14.56
CA SER A 53 0.51 -15.12 15.56
C SER A 53 -0.07 -13.74 15.90
N GLY A 54 -0.90 -13.18 15.01
CA GLY A 54 -1.46 -11.84 15.15
C GLY A 54 -0.41 -10.74 14.93
N ARG A 55 0.68 -11.04 14.23
CA ARG A 55 1.82 -10.14 14.00
C ARG A 55 1.98 -9.79 12.52
N PHE A 56 2.63 -8.66 12.27
CA PHE A 56 3.03 -8.25 10.93
C PHE A 56 4.42 -8.78 10.62
N SER A 57 4.60 -9.30 9.41
CA SER A 57 5.90 -9.74 8.90
C SER A 57 6.25 -8.95 7.64
N LEU A 58 7.48 -8.45 7.56
CA LEU A 58 7.94 -7.68 6.41
C LEU A 58 8.15 -8.60 5.21
N ARG A 59 7.35 -8.41 4.17
CA ARG A 59 7.39 -9.23 2.96
C ARG A 59 8.35 -8.68 1.91
N SER A 60 8.34 -7.38 1.67
CA SER A 60 9.27 -6.76 0.71
C SER A 60 9.41 -5.26 0.93
N VAL A 61 10.56 -4.70 0.56
CA VAL A 61 10.82 -3.25 0.57
C VAL A 61 10.79 -2.72 -0.86
N HIS A 62 10.19 -1.55 -1.07
CA HIS A 62 10.13 -0.93 -2.38
C HIS A 62 11.53 -0.46 -2.84
N PRO A 63 11.79 -0.48 -4.15
CA PRO A 63 13.10 -0.08 -4.68
C PRO A 63 13.42 1.38 -4.29
N GLY A 64 14.62 1.61 -3.78
CA GLY A 64 15.08 2.93 -3.31
C GLY A 64 14.95 3.17 -1.80
N HIS A 65 14.34 2.22 -1.07
CA HIS A 65 14.19 2.29 0.39
C HIS A 65 15.00 1.18 1.08
N THR A 66 15.37 1.42 2.34
CA THR A 66 16.13 0.45 3.15
C THR A 66 15.28 -0.13 4.28
N LEU A 67 15.69 -1.29 4.79
CA LEU A 67 15.07 -1.88 5.99
C LEU A 67 15.18 -0.93 7.21
N GLU A 68 16.27 -0.19 7.31
CA GLU A 68 16.49 0.80 8.36
C GLU A 68 15.45 1.92 8.29
N GLU A 69 15.16 2.44 7.09
CA GLU A 69 14.13 3.46 6.91
C GLU A 69 12.73 2.96 7.30
N VAL A 70 12.42 1.71 6.98
CA VAL A 70 11.16 1.07 7.40
C VAL A 70 11.08 0.95 8.93
N ARG A 71 12.17 0.53 9.59
CA ARG A 71 12.24 0.46 11.06
C ARG A 71 12.14 1.83 11.68
N ASP A 72 12.83 2.82 11.14
CA ASP A 72 12.79 4.18 11.64
C ASP A 72 11.41 4.79 11.52
N GLN A 73 10.60 4.42 10.54
CA GLN A 73 9.27 4.98 10.35
C GLN A 73 8.14 4.12 10.92
N THR A 74 8.46 2.93 11.46
CA THR A 74 7.50 1.99 12.06
C THR A 74 7.72 1.91 13.57
N VAL A 75 6.71 2.29 14.36
CA VAL A 75 6.82 2.30 15.84
C VAL A 75 6.44 0.95 16.46
N PHE A 76 5.71 0.10 15.74
CA PHE A 76 5.34 -1.23 16.22
C PHE A 76 6.38 -2.30 15.86
N ASP A 77 6.47 -3.34 16.69
CA ASP A 77 7.33 -4.49 16.41
C ASP A 77 6.78 -5.36 15.27
N PHE A 78 7.64 -5.70 14.31
CA PHE A 78 7.32 -6.59 13.20
C PHE A 78 8.41 -7.63 12.98
N ASP A 79 8.01 -8.78 12.45
CA ASP A 79 8.92 -9.86 12.13
C ASP A 79 9.58 -9.58 10.77
N CYS A 80 10.88 -9.85 10.66
CA CYS A 80 11.65 -9.57 9.46
C CYS A 80 12.47 -10.80 9.07
N PRO A 81 12.36 -11.29 7.82
CA PRO A 81 13.22 -12.37 7.35
C PRO A 81 14.69 -11.91 7.26
N ALA A 82 15.62 -12.86 7.35
CA ALA A 82 17.06 -12.57 7.28
C ALA A 82 17.47 -11.90 5.95
N GLN A 83 16.75 -12.20 4.87
CA GLN A 83 16.91 -11.54 3.59
C GLN A 83 15.54 -10.99 3.15
N VAL A 84 15.43 -9.67 3.09
CA VAL A 84 14.21 -8.98 2.67
C VAL A 84 14.28 -8.74 1.16
N PRO A 85 13.37 -9.30 0.36
CA PRO A 85 13.37 -9.08 -1.07
C PRO A 85 12.89 -7.66 -1.40
N THR A 86 13.38 -7.12 -2.52
CA THR A 86 12.86 -5.87 -3.08
C THR A 86 11.58 -6.14 -3.87
N THR A 87 10.60 -5.25 -3.77
CA THR A 87 9.37 -5.33 -4.57
C THR A 87 9.72 -5.23 -6.06
N PRO A 88 9.26 -6.16 -6.91
CA PRO A 88 9.56 -6.13 -8.33
C PRO A 88 8.98 -4.88 -8.98
N VAL A 89 9.75 -4.26 -9.86
CA VAL A 89 9.27 -3.11 -10.64
C VAL A 89 8.18 -3.55 -11.61
N PRO A 90 7.15 -2.71 -11.87
CA PRO A 90 6.11 -3.03 -12.82
C PRO A 90 6.68 -3.23 -14.23
N ASP A 91 6.14 -4.21 -14.94
CA ASP A 91 6.48 -4.47 -16.35
C ASP A 91 6.04 -3.32 -17.27
N ALA A 92 6.75 -3.13 -18.38
CA ALA A 92 6.50 -2.08 -19.36
C ALA A 92 5.09 -2.15 -19.94
N HIS A 93 4.55 -3.34 -20.19
CA HIS A 93 3.19 -3.51 -20.68
C HIS A 93 2.15 -3.01 -19.65
N ARG A 94 2.36 -3.33 -18.36
CA ARG A 94 1.48 -2.84 -17.28
C ARG A 94 1.54 -1.32 -17.14
N LEU A 95 2.73 -0.74 -17.27
CA LEU A 95 2.89 0.72 -17.25
C LEU A 95 2.18 1.40 -18.42
N ALA A 96 2.23 0.80 -19.62
CA ALA A 96 1.51 1.31 -20.79
C ALA A 96 -0.01 1.26 -20.58
N LEU A 97 -0.54 0.17 -20.01
CA LEU A 97 -1.96 0.07 -19.67
C LEU A 97 -2.40 1.12 -18.64
N LEU A 98 -1.60 1.35 -17.60
CA LEU A 98 -1.90 2.34 -16.57
C LEU A 98 -1.88 3.77 -17.11
N ARG A 99 -0.92 4.10 -17.99
CA ARG A 99 -0.73 5.44 -18.55
C ARG A 99 -1.55 5.72 -19.81
N GLY A 100 -2.15 4.71 -20.42
CA GLY A 100 -3.05 4.84 -21.56
C GLY A 100 -4.51 4.71 -21.13
N PRO A 101 -5.16 3.54 -21.36
CA PRO A 101 -6.60 3.39 -21.21
C PRO A 101 -7.11 3.68 -19.79
N VAL A 102 -6.34 3.34 -18.75
CA VAL A 102 -6.73 3.62 -17.37
C VAL A 102 -6.66 5.12 -17.07
N ALA A 103 -5.60 5.80 -17.51
CA ALA A 103 -5.47 7.25 -17.34
C ALA A 103 -6.58 8.02 -18.07
N GLU A 104 -6.96 7.57 -19.27
CA GLU A 104 -8.07 8.15 -20.05
C GLU A 104 -9.41 8.04 -19.31
N GLN A 105 -9.74 6.85 -18.78
CA GLN A 105 -10.96 6.63 -18.01
C GLN A 105 -10.99 7.45 -16.72
N ILE A 106 -9.85 7.53 -16.01
CA ILE A 106 -9.75 8.33 -14.78
C ILE A 106 -9.87 9.82 -15.09
N ALA A 107 -9.33 10.29 -16.22
CA ALA A 107 -9.37 11.71 -16.59
C ALA A 107 -10.79 12.23 -16.84
N ASP A 108 -11.69 11.38 -17.32
CA ASP A 108 -13.10 11.72 -17.49
C ASP A 108 -13.79 12.02 -16.15
N THR A 109 -13.55 11.17 -15.14
CA THR A 109 -14.17 11.32 -13.82
C THR A 109 -13.41 12.27 -12.89
N TYR A 110 -12.07 12.33 -12.99
CA TYR A 110 -11.18 13.05 -12.07
C TYR A 110 -10.06 13.81 -12.82
N PRO A 111 -10.40 14.88 -13.56
CA PRO A 111 -9.47 15.55 -14.48
C PRO A 111 -8.26 16.19 -13.78
N ALA A 112 -8.44 16.78 -12.61
CA ALA A 112 -7.33 17.38 -11.85
C ALA A 112 -6.34 16.33 -11.33
N PHE A 113 -6.85 15.20 -10.83
CA PHE A 113 -6.03 14.08 -10.37
C PHE A 113 -5.25 13.44 -11.53
N ALA A 114 -5.92 13.21 -12.66
CA ALA A 114 -5.27 12.68 -13.84
C ALA A 114 -4.13 13.59 -14.33
N LYS A 115 -4.35 14.92 -14.35
CA LYS A 115 -3.30 15.89 -14.70
C LYS A 115 -2.11 15.84 -13.74
N GLN A 116 -2.36 15.69 -12.44
CA GLN A 116 -1.29 15.62 -11.43
C GLN A 116 -0.46 14.33 -11.54
N VAL A 117 -1.11 13.18 -11.76
CA VAL A 117 -0.45 11.86 -11.71
C VAL A 117 0.13 11.44 -13.06
N PHE A 118 -0.56 11.74 -14.16
CA PHE A 118 -0.18 11.29 -15.51
C PHE A 118 0.38 12.42 -16.39
N GLY A 119 0.33 13.68 -15.94
CA GLY A 119 0.73 14.86 -16.72
C GLY A 119 -0.40 15.39 -17.62
N GLU A 120 -0.09 16.31 -18.52
CA GLU A 120 -1.06 16.75 -19.52
C GLU A 120 -1.35 15.64 -20.53
N ARG A 121 -2.63 15.48 -20.89
CA ARG A 121 -3.10 14.46 -21.86
C ARG A 121 -2.16 14.42 -23.07
N PRO A 122 -1.75 13.24 -23.57
CA PRO A 122 -1.40 13.15 -24.97
C PRO A 122 -2.65 13.57 -25.76
N THR A 123 -2.49 14.57 -26.62
CA THR A 123 -3.55 15.08 -27.47
C THR A 123 -4.26 13.91 -28.16
N PRO A 124 -5.59 13.81 -28.13
CA PRO A 124 -6.28 12.74 -28.85
C PRO A 124 -5.90 12.85 -30.33
N LEU A 125 -5.32 11.77 -30.87
CA LEU A 125 -5.13 11.60 -32.31
C LEU A 125 -6.50 11.73 -32.96
N THR A 126 -6.73 12.88 -33.57
CA THR A 126 -7.97 13.16 -34.30
C THR A 126 -7.90 12.32 -35.57
N ALA A 127 -8.75 11.29 -35.66
CA ALA A 127 -8.97 10.57 -36.90
C ALA A 127 -9.55 11.56 -37.92
N THR A 128 -8.81 11.77 -39.02
CA THR A 128 -9.30 12.37 -40.27
C THR A 128 -9.53 11.25 -41.26
#